data_AF-A0A962WXR6-F1
#
_entry.id   AF-A0A962WXR6-F1
#
_cell.length_a   1.000
_cell.length_b   1.000
_cell.length_c   1.000
_cell.angle_alpha   90.00
_cell.angle_beta   90.00
_cell.angle_gamma   90.00
#
_symmetry.space_group_name_H-M   'P 1'
#
loop_
_entity.id
_entity.type
_entity.pdbx_description
1 polymer ?
#
loop_
_entity_poly.entity_id
_entity_poly.type
_entity_poly.pdbx_seq_one_letter_code
_entity_poly.pdbx_strand_id
1 'polypeptide(L)'
;GLLIEHSIKDADEDKPAGLVLFRQSEESLEIGEAIADIEERPCEDEISLFARGVYSTPGINLLQGEYSFKQQFDRVWKPWRPAMAMAVVLGLVIGIGKYIEYQKQSTLVNAQTAEMEKILKRTFPSINRVVNPRLQMQTELKKLGAGGLESGFVAAINGISNALGEAGNTNLNAISYKTGRLDLDLDTDQLGTLDKLKQTLESDGKYSMTIESANQSNGRIRGRIRVEVRG
;
A
#
# COMPACT_ATOMS: atom_id res chain seq x y z
N GLY A 1 -50.45 -22.31 44.73
CA GLY A 1 -50.13 -20.90 45.02
C GLY A 1 -48.66 -20.57 44.82
N LEU A 2 -47.78 -21.08 45.68
CA LEU A 2 -46.41 -20.58 45.86
C LEU A 2 -45.47 -20.57 44.64
N LEU A 3 -45.57 -21.52 43.70
CA LEU A 3 -44.72 -21.53 42.49
C LEU A 3 -45.17 -20.53 41.42
N ILE A 4 -46.48 -20.23 41.36
CA ILE A 4 -47.06 -19.36 40.34
C ILE A 4 -46.70 -17.89 40.64
N GLU A 5 -46.84 -17.45 41.89
CA GLU A 5 -46.49 -16.09 42.30
C GLU A 5 -45.00 -15.77 42.10
N HIS A 6 -44.12 -16.75 42.36
CA HIS A 6 -42.68 -16.54 42.16
C HIS A 6 -42.33 -16.42 40.67
N SER A 7 -42.92 -17.27 39.82
CA SER A 7 -42.67 -17.25 38.37
C SER A 7 -43.17 -15.97 37.68
N ILE A 8 -44.23 -15.34 38.19
CA ILE A 8 -44.77 -14.07 37.66
C ILE A 8 -43.88 -12.88 38.06
N LYS A 9 -43.21 -12.96 39.21
CA LYS A 9 -42.35 -11.90 39.72
C LYS A 9 -40.99 -11.83 38.99
N ASP A 10 -40.48 -12.97 38.53
CA ASP A 10 -39.23 -13.05 37.75
C ASP A 10 -39.42 -12.71 36.26
N ALA A 11 -40.65 -12.79 35.74
CA ALA A 11 -40.99 -12.56 34.33
C ALA A 11 -41.34 -11.09 33.99
N ASP A 12 -40.68 -10.12 34.61
CA ASP A 12 -41.04 -8.68 34.65
C ASP A 12 -41.57 -8.09 33.30
N GLU A 13 -40.91 -8.39 32.17
CA GLU A 13 -41.26 -7.89 30.82
C GLU A 13 -42.06 -8.87 29.95
N ASP A 14 -42.20 -10.15 30.35
CA ASP A 14 -42.73 -11.25 29.52
C ASP A 14 -43.88 -11.98 30.25
N LYS A 15 -44.80 -11.19 30.81
CA LYS A 15 -45.94 -11.70 31.58
C LYS A 15 -46.90 -12.47 30.67
N PRO A 16 -47.33 -13.70 31.05
CA PRO A 16 -48.25 -14.47 30.22
C PRO A 16 -49.61 -13.77 30.12
N ALA A 17 -50.13 -13.67 28.89
CA ALA A 17 -51.35 -12.93 28.58
C ALA A 17 -52.65 -13.57 29.15
N GLY A 18 -52.60 -14.81 29.64
CA GLY A 18 -53.73 -15.48 30.26
C GLY A 18 -53.32 -16.82 30.88
N LEU A 19 -54.11 -17.30 31.84
CA LEU A 19 -53.90 -18.57 32.55
C LEU A 19 -55.11 -19.48 32.34
N VAL A 20 -54.88 -20.71 31.89
CA VAL A 20 -55.94 -21.73 31.79
C VAL A 20 -55.85 -22.65 33.00
N LEU A 21 -56.91 -22.72 33.81
CA LEU A 21 -57.00 -23.58 34.97
C LEU A 21 -57.81 -24.82 34.65
N PHE A 22 -57.19 -25.99 34.82
CA PHE A 22 -57.88 -27.27 34.72
C PHE A 22 -58.19 -27.81 36.11
N ARG A 23 -59.46 -28.10 36.41
CA ARG A 23 -59.92 -28.49 37.76
C ARG A 23 -60.72 -29.79 37.72
N GLN A 24 -60.50 -30.67 38.71
CA GLN A 24 -61.17 -31.98 38.87
C GLN A 24 -62.09 -32.06 40.12
N SER A 25 -61.92 -31.17 41.11
CA SER A 25 -62.70 -31.13 42.36
C SER A 25 -63.17 -29.70 42.68
N GLU A 26 -64.36 -29.54 43.27
CA GLU A 26 -65.03 -28.25 43.55
C GLU A 26 -64.37 -27.36 44.63
N GLU A 27 -63.17 -27.70 45.11
CA GLU A 27 -62.50 -26.92 46.15
C GLU A 27 -61.85 -25.65 45.57
N SER A 28 -62.23 -24.49 46.10
CA SER A 28 -61.80 -23.18 45.60
C SER A 28 -60.37 -22.87 45.99
N LEU A 29 -59.47 -22.80 45.02
CA LEU A 29 -58.14 -22.21 45.18
C LEU A 29 -58.24 -20.70 44.95
N GLU A 30 -57.98 -19.90 45.99
CA GLU A 30 -57.80 -18.46 45.86
C GLU A 30 -56.48 -18.18 45.14
N ILE A 31 -56.56 -17.76 43.88
CA ILE A 31 -55.42 -17.30 43.11
C ILE A 31 -55.44 -15.78 43.16
N GLY A 32 -54.37 -15.18 43.68
CA GLY A 32 -54.27 -13.72 43.84
C GLY A 32 -54.47 -12.96 42.53
N GLU A 33 -54.97 -11.73 42.65
CA GLU A 33 -55.48 -10.80 41.62
C GLU A 33 -54.49 -10.40 40.49
N ALA A 34 -53.38 -11.11 40.34
CA ALA A 34 -52.22 -10.70 39.57
C ALA A 34 -52.23 -11.13 38.08
N ILE A 35 -53.33 -11.69 37.55
CA ILE A 35 -53.39 -12.21 36.17
C ILE A 35 -54.68 -11.76 35.47
N ALA A 36 -54.54 -11.23 34.24
CA ALA A 36 -55.58 -10.47 33.55
C ALA A 36 -56.66 -11.32 32.80
N ASP A 37 -56.49 -12.62 32.66
CA ASP A 37 -57.52 -13.50 32.08
C ASP A 37 -57.34 -14.94 32.60
N ILE A 38 -58.39 -15.50 33.20
CA ILE A 38 -58.38 -16.85 33.79
C ILE A 38 -59.50 -17.67 33.15
N GLU A 39 -59.15 -18.65 32.32
CA GLU A 39 -60.11 -19.56 31.69
C GLU A 39 -60.17 -20.88 32.48
N GLU A 40 -61.28 -21.15 33.17
CA GLU A 40 -61.48 -22.42 33.88
C GLU A 40 -62.07 -23.49 32.97
N ARG A 41 -61.42 -24.66 32.89
CA ARG A 41 -61.91 -25.81 32.14
C ARG A 41 -62.02 -27.06 33.03
N PRO A 42 -63.15 -27.79 32.99
CA PRO A 42 -63.28 -29.05 33.71
C PRO A 42 -62.37 -30.11 33.08
N CYS A 43 -61.73 -30.93 33.92
CA CYS A 43 -60.88 -32.03 33.49
C CYS A 43 -61.46 -33.36 33.97
N GLU A 44 -61.72 -34.29 33.03
CA GLU A 44 -62.26 -35.62 33.36
C GLU A 44 -61.19 -36.59 33.87
N ASP A 45 -59.93 -36.46 33.41
CA ASP A 45 -58.83 -37.36 33.77
C ASP A 45 -57.45 -36.65 33.70
N GLU A 46 -56.71 -36.66 34.82
CA GLU A 46 -55.41 -35.98 34.98
C GLU A 46 -54.38 -36.46 33.95
N ILE A 47 -54.37 -37.76 33.67
CA ILE A 47 -53.38 -38.39 32.78
C ILE A 47 -53.62 -37.94 31.33
N SER A 48 -54.89 -37.81 30.93
CA SER A 48 -55.26 -37.36 29.59
C SER A 48 -54.79 -35.92 29.32
N LEU A 49 -54.81 -35.08 30.36
CA LEU A 49 -54.36 -33.70 30.29
C LEU A 49 -52.85 -33.59 30.13
N PHE A 50 -52.09 -34.35 30.92
CA PHE A 50 -50.64 -34.42 30.78
C PHE A 50 -50.23 -34.94 29.40
N ALA A 51 -50.89 -35.99 28.89
CA ALA A 51 -50.61 -36.53 27.56
C ALA A 51 -50.85 -35.51 26.44
N ARG A 52 -51.90 -34.70 26.55
CA ARG A 52 -52.18 -33.61 25.61
C ARG A 52 -51.13 -32.50 25.67
N GLY A 53 -50.65 -32.17 26.87
CA GLY A 53 -49.57 -31.20 27.08
C GLY A 53 -48.26 -31.65 26.42
N VAL A 54 -47.84 -32.89 26.63
CA VAL A 54 -46.60 -33.46 26.09
C VAL A 54 -46.55 -33.45 24.56
N TYR A 55 -47.70 -33.60 23.89
CA TYR A 55 -47.78 -33.52 22.43
C TYR A 55 -47.85 -32.09 21.88
N SER A 56 -48.30 -31.12 22.69
CA SER A 56 -48.63 -29.76 22.23
C SER A 56 -47.55 -28.73 22.55
N THR A 57 -46.67 -28.98 23.52
CA THR A 57 -45.56 -28.08 23.84
C THR A 57 -44.22 -28.63 23.35
N PRO A 58 -43.37 -27.79 22.73
CA PRO A 58 -41.98 -28.18 22.50
C PRO A 58 -41.33 -28.48 23.85
N GLY A 59 -40.68 -29.64 23.96
CA GLY A 59 -40.14 -30.16 25.20
C GLY A 59 -39.30 -29.12 25.96
N ILE A 60 -39.47 -29.08 27.28
CA ILE A 60 -38.76 -28.14 28.17
C ILE A 60 -37.25 -28.34 27.98
N ASN A 61 -36.57 -27.30 27.51
CA ASN A 61 -35.13 -27.35 27.31
C ASN A 61 -34.42 -27.41 28.67
N LEU A 62 -33.71 -28.50 28.95
CA LEU A 62 -33.00 -28.68 30.22
C LEU A 62 -31.69 -27.90 30.30
N LEU A 63 -31.22 -27.32 29.18
CA LEU A 63 -30.04 -26.45 29.12
C LEU A 63 -30.42 -24.99 29.42
N GLN A 64 -31.06 -24.78 30.57
CA GLN A 64 -31.46 -23.47 31.07
C GLN A 64 -30.70 -23.14 32.37
N GLY A 65 -30.72 -21.86 32.77
CA GLY A 65 -30.01 -21.38 33.95
C GLY A 65 -28.50 -21.66 33.89
N GLU A 66 -27.96 -22.32 34.92
CA GLU A 66 -26.53 -22.63 35.05
C GLU A 66 -25.98 -23.53 33.92
N TYR A 67 -26.85 -24.28 33.23
CA TYR A 67 -26.49 -25.18 32.13
C TYR A 67 -26.74 -24.59 30.74
N SER A 68 -27.05 -23.29 30.64
CA SER A 68 -27.27 -22.60 29.37
C SER A 68 -25.97 -22.36 28.58
N PHE A 69 -26.00 -22.66 27.28
CA PHE A 69 -24.86 -22.47 26.38
C PHE A 69 -24.39 -21.00 26.28
N LYS A 70 -25.30 -20.04 26.45
CA LYS A 70 -24.98 -18.60 26.46
C LYS A 70 -24.04 -18.23 27.61
N GLN A 71 -24.17 -18.90 28.76
CA GLN A 71 -23.35 -18.63 29.95
C GLN A 71 -21.93 -19.16 29.81
N GLN A 72 -21.72 -20.25 29.05
CA GLN A 72 -20.40 -20.78 28.76
C GLN A 72 -19.58 -19.81 27.91
N PHE A 73 -20.20 -19.21 26.88
CA PHE A 73 -19.53 -18.22 26.03
C PHE A 73 -19.15 -16.96 26.81
N ASP A 74 -20.06 -16.43 27.64
CA ASP A 74 -19.78 -15.25 28.47
C ASP A 74 -18.70 -15.52 29.54
N ARG A 75 -18.66 -16.73 30.12
CA ARG A 75 -17.61 -17.16 31.06
C ARG A 75 -16.23 -17.24 30.41
N VAL A 76 -16.15 -17.67 29.14
CA VAL A 76 -14.89 -17.74 28.39
C VAL A 76 -14.48 -16.36 27.87
N TRP A 77 -15.44 -15.49 27.53
CA TRP A 77 -15.18 -14.16 26.97
C TRP A 77 -14.81 -13.09 28.02
N LYS A 78 -15.40 -13.15 29.22
CA LYS A 78 -15.10 -12.23 30.34
C LYS A 78 -13.60 -12.07 30.66
N PRO A 79 -12.80 -13.15 30.79
CA PRO A 79 -11.37 -13.01 31.11
C PRO A 79 -10.53 -12.44 29.96
N TRP A 80 -11.04 -12.42 28.71
CA TRP A 80 -10.33 -11.84 27.56
C TRP A 80 -10.50 -10.33 27.42
N ARG A 81 -11.45 -9.72 28.14
CA ARG A 81 -11.66 -8.27 28.17
C ARG A 81 -10.40 -7.45 28.50
N PRO A 82 -9.62 -7.76 29.56
CA PRO A 82 -8.39 -7.01 29.85
C PRO A 82 -7.33 -7.16 28.75
N ALA A 83 -7.21 -8.35 28.14
CA ALA A 83 -6.27 -8.59 27.04
C ALA A 83 -6.63 -7.76 25.80
N MET A 84 -7.92 -7.72 25.43
CA MET A 84 -8.38 -6.87 24.33
C MET A 84 -8.19 -5.39 24.62
N ALA A 85 -8.48 -4.93 25.85
CA ALA A 85 -8.27 -3.53 26.23
C ALA A 85 -6.79 -3.14 26.08
N MET A 86 -5.88 -4.00 26.54
CA MET A 86 -4.44 -3.77 26.42
C MET A 86 -3.97 -3.78 24.95
N ALA A 87 -4.50 -4.68 24.12
CA ALA A 87 -4.21 -4.72 22.68
C ALA A 87 -4.70 -3.45 21.96
N VAL A 88 -5.88 -2.94 22.30
CA VAL A 88 -6.42 -1.69 21.76
C VAL A 88 -5.54 -0.49 22.16
N VAL A 89 -5.15 -0.42 23.44
CA VAL A 89 -4.25 0.65 23.92
C VAL A 89 -2.91 0.60 23.20
N LEU A 90 -2.31 -0.58 23.04
CA LEU A 90 -1.07 -0.74 22.27
C LEU A 90 -1.24 -0.34 20.81
N GLY A 91 -2.35 -0.73 20.19
CA GLY A 91 -2.69 -0.34 18.81
C GLY A 91 -2.82 1.18 18.65
N LEU A 92 -3.46 1.86 19.62
CA LEU A 92 -3.56 3.31 19.64
C LEU A 92 -2.20 3.99 19.81
N VAL A 93 -1.34 3.50 20.71
CA VAL A 93 0.01 4.06 20.91
C VAL A 93 0.84 3.95 19.63
N ILE A 94 0.82 2.78 18.97
CA ILE A 94 1.54 2.55 17.70
C ILE A 94 0.95 3.43 16.59
N GLY A 95 -0.37 3.50 16.49
CA GLY A 95 -1.08 4.29 15.48
C GLY A 95 -0.81 5.79 15.62
N ILE A 96 -0.86 6.33 16.84
CA ILE A 96 -0.56 7.73 17.13
C ILE A 96 0.92 8.03 16.86
N GLY A 97 1.84 7.14 17.25
CA GLY A 97 3.27 7.30 16.95
C GLY A 97 3.53 7.40 15.45
N LYS A 98 2.91 6.51 14.65
CA LYS A 98 3.01 6.53 13.18
C LYS A 98 2.37 7.78 12.56
N TYR A 99 1.24 8.24 13.11
CA TYR A 99 0.59 9.47 12.65
C TYR A 99 1.45 10.71 12.89
N ILE A 100 2.10 10.81 14.06
CA ILE A 100 3.01 11.92 14.38
C ILE A 100 4.27 11.87 13.49
N GLU A 101 4.82 10.68 13.24
CA GLU A 101 5.98 10.49 12.36
C GLU A 101 5.66 10.92 10.91
N TYR A 102 4.48 10.58 10.40
CA TYR A 102 4.00 11.01 9.09
C TYR A 102 3.85 12.53 8.99
N GLN A 103 3.27 13.18 10.00
CA GLN A 103 3.15 14.63 10.07
C GLN A 103 4.52 15.33 10.11
N LYS A 104 5.48 14.81 10.89
CA LYS A 104 6.83 15.39 10.96
C LYS A 104 7.63 15.24 9.65
N GLN A 105 7.45 14.16 8.90
CA GLN A 105 8.08 14.03 7.58
C GLN A 105 7.48 14.99 6.56
N SER A 106 6.17 15.24 6.63
CA SER A 106 5.51 16.18 5.70
C SER A 106 6.00 17.62 5.85
N THR A 107 6.32 18.07 7.06
CA THR A 107 6.74 19.45 7.34
C THR A 107 8.16 19.75 6.88
N LEU A 108 9.08 18.78 7.01
CA LEU A 108 10.45 18.91 6.51
C LEU A 108 10.50 18.90 4.97
N VAL A 109 9.69 18.05 4.33
CA VAL A 109 9.57 18.02 2.87
C VAL A 109 9.00 19.34 2.36
N ASN A 110 7.93 19.85 2.97
CA ASN A 110 7.29 21.10 2.53
C ASN A 110 8.21 22.32 2.60
N ALA A 111 9.05 22.43 3.66
CA ALA A 111 10.00 23.52 3.78
C ALA A 111 11.06 23.51 2.66
N GLN A 112 11.61 22.33 2.34
CA GLN A 112 12.58 22.16 1.26
C GLN A 112 11.95 22.41 -0.13
N THR A 113 10.69 21.99 -0.30
CA THR A 113 9.96 22.14 -1.56
C THR A 113 9.66 23.61 -1.86
N ALA A 114 9.42 24.44 -0.83
CA ALA A 114 9.19 25.88 -0.96
C ALA A 114 10.46 26.64 -1.41
N GLU A 115 11.64 26.24 -0.94
CA GLU A 115 12.90 26.82 -1.42
C GLU A 115 13.18 26.43 -2.86
N MET A 116 12.96 25.16 -3.23
CA MET A 116 13.08 24.71 -4.62
C MET A 116 12.10 25.43 -5.55
N GLU A 117 10.86 25.69 -5.11
CA GLU A 117 9.89 26.47 -5.88
C GLU A 117 10.36 27.90 -6.13
N LYS A 118 10.93 28.56 -5.11
CA LYS A 118 11.50 29.92 -5.26
C LYS A 118 12.65 29.94 -6.26
N ILE A 119 13.54 28.96 -6.21
CA ILE A 119 14.65 28.84 -7.17
C ILE A 119 14.12 28.59 -8.58
N LEU A 120 13.18 27.65 -8.74
CA LEU A 120 12.58 27.32 -10.03
C LEU A 120 11.89 28.53 -10.66
N LYS A 121 11.08 29.29 -9.90
CA LYS A 121 10.40 30.50 -10.39
C LYS A 121 11.39 31.62 -10.75
N ARG A 122 12.52 31.74 -10.04
CA ARG A 122 13.58 32.71 -10.37
C ARG A 122 14.32 32.34 -11.65
N THR A 123 14.60 31.06 -11.87
CA THR A 123 15.34 30.59 -13.06
C THR A 123 14.43 30.46 -14.29
N PHE A 124 13.16 30.09 -14.10
CA PHE A 124 12.17 29.83 -15.17
C PHE A 124 10.84 30.54 -14.88
N PRO A 125 10.74 31.85 -15.18
CA PRO A 125 9.51 32.63 -14.93
C PRO A 125 8.31 32.22 -15.80
N SER A 126 8.51 31.36 -16.81
CA SER A 126 7.45 30.81 -17.66
C SER A 126 6.60 29.72 -17.00
N ILE A 127 7.00 29.22 -15.83
CA ILE A 127 6.28 28.14 -15.13
C ILE A 127 5.28 28.73 -14.12
N ASN A 128 4.01 28.78 -14.50
CA ASN A 128 2.94 29.37 -13.68
C ASN A 128 2.38 28.41 -12.60
N ARG A 129 2.53 27.08 -12.78
CA ARG A 129 2.05 26.06 -11.82
C ARG A 129 3.14 25.05 -11.46
N VAL A 130 3.64 25.14 -10.23
CA VAL A 130 4.65 24.24 -9.69
C VAL A 130 3.96 23.13 -8.90
N VAL A 131 3.89 21.93 -9.48
CA VAL A 131 3.28 20.75 -8.84
C VAL A 131 4.35 19.90 -8.15
N ASN A 132 5.49 19.71 -8.82
CA ASN A 132 6.65 19.04 -8.25
C ASN A 132 7.92 19.75 -8.76
N PRO A 133 8.53 20.65 -7.95
CA PRO A 133 9.63 21.50 -8.41
C PRO A 133 10.82 20.70 -8.92
N ARG A 134 11.12 19.55 -8.30
CA ARG A 134 12.28 18.72 -8.66
C ARG A 134 12.13 18.09 -10.04
N LEU A 135 10.97 17.49 -10.32
CA LEU A 135 10.69 16.89 -11.63
C LEU A 135 10.62 17.94 -12.74
N GLN A 136 10.04 19.11 -12.45
CA GLN A 136 9.98 20.21 -13.41
C GLN A 136 11.38 20.77 -13.71
N MET A 137 12.22 20.96 -12.69
CA MET A 137 13.62 21.38 -12.88
C MET A 137 14.39 20.37 -13.74
N GLN A 138 14.28 19.06 -13.45
CA GLN A 138 14.91 18.02 -14.25
C GLN A 138 14.42 18.02 -15.70
N THR A 139 13.14 18.31 -15.93
CA THR A 139 12.57 18.38 -17.28
C THR A 139 13.07 19.61 -18.04
N GLU A 140 13.15 20.77 -17.40
CA GLU A 140 13.70 21.98 -18.03
C GLU A 140 15.22 21.86 -18.27
N LEU A 141 15.96 21.29 -17.33
CA LEU A 141 17.37 20.96 -17.52
C LEU A 141 17.57 19.96 -18.66
N LYS A 142 16.68 18.97 -18.81
CA LYS A 142 16.64 18.07 -19.97
C LYS A 142 16.46 18.83 -21.28
N LYS A 143 15.49 19.76 -21.35
CA LYS A 143 15.26 20.61 -22.53
C LYS A 143 16.46 21.50 -22.86
N LEU A 144 17.19 21.96 -21.85
CA LEU A 144 18.42 22.74 -22.00
C LEU A 144 19.67 21.87 -22.32
N GLY A 145 19.50 20.55 -22.50
CA GLY A 145 20.57 19.65 -22.93
C GLY A 145 21.32 18.92 -21.81
N ALA A 146 21.00 19.16 -20.54
CA ALA A 146 21.71 18.54 -19.41
C ALA A 146 21.29 17.08 -19.15
N GLY A 147 20.15 16.63 -19.66
CA GLY A 147 19.64 15.28 -19.37
C GLY A 147 19.96 14.21 -20.40
N GLY A 148 20.79 14.52 -21.39
CA GLY A 148 21.36 13.54 -22.34
C GLY A 148 22.83 13.19 -22.07
N LEU A 149 23.48 13.85 -21.10
CA LEU A 149 24.88 13.57 -20.76
C LEU A 149 25.07 12.18 -20.15
N GLU A 150 24.12 11.71 -19.33
CA GLU A 150 24.33 10.48 -18.55
C GLU A 150 24.25 9.21 -19.42
N SER A 151 23.38 9.18 -20.44
CA SER A 151 23.22 8.01 -21.32
C SER A 151 24.02 8.11 -22.61
N GLY A 152 24.06 9.27 -23.25
CA GLY A 152 24.67 9.43 -24.59
C GLY A 152 26.19 9.51 -24.56
N PHE A 153 26.74 10.33 -23.65
CA PHE A 153 28.19 10.54 -23.57
C PHE A 153 28.92 9.32 -23.02
N VAL A 154 28.41 8.71 -21.95
CA VAL A 154 29.01 7.51 -21.34
C VAL A 154 28.98 6.33 -22.31
N ALA A 155 27.87 6.14 -23.04
CA ALA A 155 27.80 5.10 -24.07
C ALA A 155 28.77 5.37 -25.23
N ALA A 156 28.86 6.61 -25.72
CA ALA A 156 29.78 6.98 -26.79
C ALA A 156 31.26 6.78 -26.40
N ILE A 157 31.64 7.18 -25.18
CA ILE A 157 33.00 6.96 -24.65
C ILE A 157 33.31 5.46 -24.53
N ASN A 158 32.38 4.64 -24.04
CA ASN A 158 32.59 3.20 -23.93
C ASN A 158 32.82 2.54 -25.31
N GLY A 159 32.04 2.90 -26.32
CA GLY A 159 32.22 2.40 -27.68
C GLY A 159 33.59 2.77 -28.27
N ILE A 160 34.04 4.00 -28.03
CA ILE A 160 35.33 4.49 -28.51
C ILE A 160 36.50 3.89 -27.74
N SER A 161 36.37 3.72 -26.43
CA SER A 161 37.37 3.07 -25.58
C SER A 161 37.68 1.67 -26.08
N ASN A 162 36.65 0.88 -26.42
CA ASN A 162 36.83 -0.45 -27.00
C ASN A 162 37.53 -0.40 -28.36
N ALA A 163 37.13 0.53 -29.24
CA ALA A 163 37.73 0.66 -30.56
C ALA A 163 39.20 1.17 -30.52
N LEU A 164 39.54 2.07 -29.58
CA LEU A 164 40.92 2.52 -29.35
C LEU A 164 41.80 1.43 -28.74
N GLY A 165 41.24 0.57 -27.89
CA GLY A 165 41.98 -0.57 -27.31
C GLY A 165 42.46 -1.57 -28.37
N GLU A 166 41.68 -1.75 -29.45
CA GLU A 166 42.05 -2.59 -30.59
C GLU A 166 43.00 -1.88 -31.57
N ALA A 167 42.88 -0.55 -31.69
CA ALA A 167 43.72 0.30 -32.55
C ALA A 167 45.01 0.73 -31.81
N GLY A 168 45.92 -0.23 -31.60
CA GLY A 168 47.17 -0.03 -30.86
C GLY A 168 48.02 1.18 -31.34
N ASN A 169 48.70 1.80 -30.38
CA ASN A 169 49.63 2.93 -30.55
C ASN A 169 49.00 4.25 -31.05
N THR A 170 47.85 4.61 -30.47
CA THR A 170 47.17 5.89 -30.70
C THR A 170 47.12 6.69 -29.41
N ASN A 171 47.58 7.95 -29.43
CA ASN A 171 47.51 8.85 -28.28
C ASN A 171 46.32 9.79 -28.41
N LEU A 172 45.46 9.81 -27.40
CA LEU A 172 44.28 10.69 -27.36
C LEU A 172 44.65 11.99 -26.67
N ASN A 173 44.60 13.10 -27.40
CA ASN A 173 45.05 14.40 -26.89
C ASN A 173 43.88 15.25 -26.35
N ALA A 174 42.71 15.18 -26.99
CA ALA A 174 41.53 15.91 -26.56
C ALA A 174 40.22 15.18 -26.90
N ILE A 175 39.22 15.34 -26.03
CA ILE A 175 37.84 14.92 -26.26
C ILE A 175 36.93 16.14 -26.05
N SER A 176 35.98 16.36 -26.97
CA SER A 176 34.91 17.35 -26.82
C SER A 176 33.56 16.72 -27.13
N TYR A 177 32.58 16.88 -26.23
CA TYR A 177 31.21 16.42 -26.46
C TYR A 177 30.26 17.61 -26.54
N LYS A 178 29.52 17.71 -27.65
CA LYS A 178 28.53 18.78 -27.89
C LYS A 178 27.29 18.20 -28.55
N THR A 179 26.14 18.31 -27.88
CA THR A 179 24.82 18.05 -28.48
C THR A 179 24.71 16.68 -29.17
N GLY A 180 25.23 15.61 -28.54
CA GLY A 180 25.19 14.26 -29.13
C GLY A 180 26.32 13.92 -30.09
N ARG A 181 27.25 14.86 -30.33
CA ARG A 181 28.45 14.66 -31.15
C ARG A 181 29.68 14.60 -30.27
N LEU A 182 30.61 13.72 -30.61
CA LEU A 182 31.87 13.56 -29.92
C LEU A 182 33.02 13.82 -30.90
N ASP A 183 33.76 14.90 -30.66
CA ASP A 183 34.95 15.24 -31.43
C ASP A 183 36.20 14.77 -30.66
N LEU A 184 37.09 14.04 -31.34
CA LEU A 184 38.32 13.49 -30.78
C LEU A 184 39.53 14.00 -31.56
N ASP A 185 40.60 14.30 -30.83
CA ASP A 185 41.91 14.65 -31.39
C ASP A 185 42.90 13.53 -31.04
N LEU A 186 43.35 12.80 -32.07
CA LEU A 186 44.22 11.63 -31.95
C LEU A 186 45.56 11.88 -32.62
N ASP A 187 46.65 11.50 -31.98
CA ASP A 187 47.98 11.41 -32.60
C ASP A 187 48.32 9.92 -32.81
N THR A 188 48.43 9.50 -34.08
CA THR A 188 48.78 8.12 -34.48
C THR A 188 50.05 8.09 -35.31
N ASP A 189 50.74 6.96 -35.32
CA ASP A 189 51.98 6.79 -36.09
C ASP A 189 51.71 6.34 -37.55
N GLN A 190 50.49 5.85 -37.85
CA GLN A 190 50.12 5.33 -39.17
C GLN A 190 48.71 5.77 -39.59
N LEU A 191 48.56 6.24 -40.83
CA LEU A 191 47.27 6.70 -41.38
C LEU A 191 46.22 5.58 -41.36
N GLY A 192 46.64 4.34 -41.64
CA GLY A 192 45.76 3.16 -41.67
C GLY A 192 45.16 2.80 -40.30
N THR A 193 45.65 3.35 -39.19
CA THR A 193 45.06 3.15 -37.87
C THR A 193 43.72 3.90 -37.74
N LEU A 194 43.59 5.06 -38.39
CA LEU A 194 42.33 5.83 -38.41
C LEU A 194 41.24 5.13 -39.22
N ASP A 195 41.61 4.46 -40.32
CA ASP A 195 40.68 3.69 -41.14
C ASP A 195 40.20 2.42 -40.43
N LYS A 196 41.10 1.71 -39.74
CA LYS A 196 40.72 0.57 -38.89
C LYS A 196 39.80 1.00 -37.76
N LEU A 197 40.11 2.13 -37.11
CA LEU A 197 39.27 2.68 -36.05
C LEU A 197 37.86 3.01 -36.56
N LYS A 198 37.76 3.62 -37.75
CA LYS A 198 36.48 3.88 -38.43
C LYS A 198 35.71 2.58 -38.67
N GLN A 199 36.39 1.56 -39.21
CA GLN A 199 35.76 0.29 -39.51
C GLN A 199 35.25 -0.39 -38.23
N THR A 200 36.02 -0.43 -37.14
CA THR A 200 35.60 -1.01 -35.86
C THR A 200 34.41 -0.25 -35.25
N LEU A 201 34.42 1.09 -35.29
CA LEU A 201 33.32 1.91 -34.78
C LEU A 201 32.02 1.76 -35.59
N GLU A 202 32.14 1.62 -36.92
CA GLU A 202 30.99 1.43 -37.82
C GLU A 202 30.51 -0.04 -37.86
N SER A 203 31.35 -1.00 -37.43
CA SER A 203 31.02 -2.45 -37.42
C SER A 203 29.78 -2.75 -36.60
N ASP A 204 29.62 -2.04 -35.48
CA ASP A 204 28.52 -2.26 -34.53
C ASP A 204 27.23 -1.52 -34.97
N GLY A 205 27.27 -0.75 -36.06
CA GLY A 205 26.13 -0.03 -36.66
C GLY A 205 25.55 1.12 -35.83
N LYS A 206 25.95 1.26 -34.57
CA LYS A 206 25.47 2.26 -33.60
C LYS A 206 26.14 3.63 -33.72
N TYR A 207 27.32 3.68 -34.32
CA TYR A 207 28.12 4.90 -34.42
C TYR A 207 28.58 5.13 -35.85
N SER A 208 28.62 6.39 -36.28
CA SER A 208 29.22 6.80 -37.54
C SER A 208 30.43 7.69 -37.27
N MET A 209 31.53 7.43 -37.97
CA MET A 209 32.79 8.14 -37.77
C MET A 209 33.19 8.90 -39.03
N THR A 210 33.40 10.21 -38.91
CA THR A 210 33.88 11.08 -39.97
C THR A 210 35.26 11.63 -39.61
N ILE A 211 36.23 11.49 -40.51
CA ILE A 211 37.56 12.08 -40.35
C ILE A 211 37.48 13.51 -40.87
N GLU A 212 37.62 14.50 -40.00
CA GLU A 212 37.58 15.92 -40.39
C GLU A 212 38.89 16.40 -40.98
N SER A 213 40.01 15.93 -40.41
CA SER A 213 41.34 16.24 -40.92
C SER A 213 42.33 15.18 -40.45
N ALA A 214 43.30 14.86 -41.31
CA ALA A 214 44.46 14.07 -40.97
C ALA A 214 45.68 14.81 -41.51
N ASN A 215 46.52 15.34 -40.61
CA ASN A 215 47.69 16.11 -40.99
C ASN A 215 48.96 15.52 -40.36
N GLN A 216 50.03 15.43 -41.13
CA GLN A 216 51.30 14.91 -40.66
C GLN A 216 52.14 16.06 -40.06
N SER A 217 52.49 15.95 -38.78
CA SER A 217 53.28 16.96 -38.08
C SER A 217 54.30 16.28 -37.16
N ASN A 218 55.57 16.65 -37.28
CA ASN A 218 56.69 16.11 -36.48
C ASN A 218 56.79 14.57 -36.48
N GLY A 219 56.58 13.92 -37.63
CA GLY A 219 56.68 12.46 -37.75
C GLY A 219 55.51 11.67 -37.16
N ARG A 220 54.47 12.35 -36.66
CA ARG A 220 53.21 11.76 -36.19
C ARG A 220 52.04 12.30 -37.01
N ILE A 221 50.97 11.53 -37.12
CA ILE A 221 49.75 11.92 -37.84
C ILE A 221 48.71 12.36 -36.82
N ARG A 222 48.33 13.64 -36.87
CA ARG A 222 47.24 14.18 -36.08
C ARG A 222 45.93 14.05 -36.85
N GLY A 223 45.01 13.27 -36.31
CA GLY A 223 43.68 13.04 -36.85
C GLY A 223 42.61 13.68 -35.96
N ARG A 224 41.83 14.61 -36.52
CA ARG A 224 40.58 15.07 -35.89
C ARG A 224 39.42 14.26 -36.42
N ILE A 225 38.69 13.62 -35.52
CA ILE A 225 37.61 12.71 -35.83
C ILE A 225 36.33 13.18 -35.15
N ARG A 226 35.22 13.08 -35.87
CA ARG A 226 33.88 13.26 -35.33
C ARG A 226 33.15 11.92 -35.28
N VAL A 227 32.60 11.59 -34.13
CA VAL A 227 31.74 10.42 -33.91
C VAL A 227 30.33 10.91 -33.57
N GLU A 228 29.34 10.36 -34.27
CA GLU A 228 27.93 10.63 -34.03
C GLU A 228 27.19 9.30 -33.75
N VAL A 229 26.22 9.33 -32.84
CA VAL A 229 25.36 8.17 -32.58
C VAL A 229 24.35 8.08 -33.72
N ARG A 230 24.33 6.94 -34.40
CA ARG A 230 23.35 6.67 -35.46
C ARG A 230 22.02 6.29 -34.78
N GLY A 231 21.02 7.15 -34.97
CA GLY A 231 19.66 6.95 -34.47
C GLY A 231 18.90 5.86 -35.20
#